data_AF-A0A965JNY6-F1
#
_entry.id   AF-A0A965JNY6-F1
#
_cell.length_a   1.000
_cell.length_b   1.000
_cell.length_c   1.000
_cell.angle_alpha   90.00
_cell.angle_beta   90.00
_cell.angle_gamma   90.00
#
_symmetry.space_group_name_H-M   'P 1'
#
loop_
_entity.id
_entity.type
_entity.pdbx_description
1 polymer ?
#
loop_
_entity_poly.entity_id
_entity_poly.type
_entity_poly.pdbx_seq_one_letter_code
_entity_poly.pdbx_strand_id
1 'polypeptide(L)'
;MRWDIFCKIIDNYGDAGVCWRLCKSLLTSPHSEASRRIEQIRLFCDDLEVLQELQDKVTENYPASTLEVLAWDQASAHHAQKVDVVIEAFACELPAPYVRHLRQNVVWLNLEYLSAEAFAL
;
A
#
# COMPACT_ATOMS: atom_id res chain seq x y z
N MET A 1 -8.13 11.82 2.19
CA MET A 1 -7.80 10.57 2.92
C MET A 1 -6.44 10.07 2.49
N ARG A 2 -5.61 9.66 3.45
CA ARG A 2 -4.26 9.14 3.21
C ARG A 2 -4.17 7.66 3.53
N TRP A 3 -3.57 6.91 2.63
CA TRP A 3 -3.44 5.46 2.71
C TRP A 3 -1.98 5.07 2.70
N ASP A 4 -1.56 4.25 3.67
CA ASP A 4 -0.25 3.63 3.66
C ASP A 4 -0.40 2.14 3.41
N ILE A 5 0.33 1.63 2.44
CA ILE A 5 0.31 0.23 2.03
C ILE A 5 1.72 -0.32 2.21
N PHE A 6 1.84 -1.40 2.96
CA PHE A 6 3.10 -2.07 3.26
C PHE A 6 3.17 -3.36 2.48
N CYS A 7 4.19 -3.49 1.64
CA CYS A 7 4.47 -4.69 0.86
C CYS A 7 5.88 -5.15 1.18
N LYS A 8 6.02 -6.32 1.79
CA LYS A 8 7.31 -7.00 1.89
C LYS A 8 7.33 -8.08 0.82
N ILE A 9 8.26 -8.00 -0.11
CA ILE A 9 8.32 -8.90 -1.27
C ILE A 9 8.89 -10.24 -0.82
N ILE A 10 8.03 -11.25 -0.76
CA ILE A 10 8.41 -12.63 -0.49
C ILE A 10 8.33 -13.43 -1.79
N ASP A 11 7.27 -13.23 -2.58
CA ASP A 11 7.06 -13.84 -3.89
C ASP A 11 7.29 -12.84 -5.03
N ASN A 12 8.53 -12.31 -5.15
CA ASN A 12 9.01 -11.44 -6.24
C ASN A 12 7.92 -10.49 -6.80
N TYR A 13 7.47 -10.74 -8.04
CA TYR A 13 6.47 -9.92 -8.73
C TYR A 13 5.02 -10.18 -8.31
N GLY A 14 4.73 -11.27 -7.60
CA GLY A 14 3.40 -11.63 -7.12
C GLY A 14 2.90 -10.60 -6.12
N ASP A 15 3.58 -10.48 -4.98
CA ASP A 15 3.23 -9.54 -3.92
C ASP A 15 3.30 -8.09 -4.42
N ALA A 16 4.43 -7.74 -5.06
CA ALA A 16 4.66 -6.42 -5.63
C ALA A 16 3.58 -6.04 -6.65
N GLY A 17 3.22 -6.97 -7.53
CA GLY A 17 2.21 -6.76 -8.56
C GLY A 17 0.80 -6.61 -7.99
N VAL A 18 0.45 -7.35 -6.93
CA VAL A 18 -0.84 -7.19 -6.22
C VAL A 18 -0.92 -5.82 -5.56
N CYS A 19 0.09 -5.45 -4.77
CA CYS A 19 0.13 -4.16 -4.07
C CYS A 19 0.15 -2.98 -5.05
N TRP A 20 0.93 -3.07 -6.12
CA TRP A 20 0.96 -2.07 -7.20
C TRP A 20 -0.42 -1.91 -7.85
N ARG A 21 -1.05 -3.01 -8.25
CA ARG A 21 -2.39 -2.99 -8.87
C ARG A 21 -3.45 -2.43 -7.91
N LEU A 22 -3.37 -2.76 -6.62
CA LEU A 22 -4.26 -2.24 -5.59
C LEU A 22 -4.15 -0.71 -5.50
N CYS A 23 -2.93 -0.16 -5.39
CA CYS A 23 -2.71 1.30 -5.36
C CYS A 23 -3.38 1.99 -6.54
N LYS A 24 -3.15 1.48 -7.76
CA LYS A 24 -3.73 2.04 -8.98
C LYS A 24 -5.25 1.92 -9.02
N SER A 25 -5.80 0.78 -8.61
CA SER A 25 -7.26 0.57 -8.57
C SER A 25 -7.93 1.52 -7.58
N LEU A 26 -7.31 1.76 -6.42
CA LEU A 26 -7.81 2.72 -5.43
C LEU A 26 -7.86 4.14 -6.00
N LEU A 27 -6.88 4.54 -6.82
CA LEU A 27 -6.83 5.88 -7.43
C LEU A 27 -7.76 6.05 -8.64
N THR A 28 -7.99 4.99 -9.42
CA THR A 28 -8.76 5.08 -10.68
C THR A 28 -10.20 4.66 -10.58
N SER A 29 -10.54 3.77 -9.65
CA SER A 29 -11.86 3.13 -9.66
C SER A 29 -12.95 4.18 -9.39
N PRO A 30 -13.84 4.46 -10.36
CA PRO A 30 -14.91 5.42 -10.18
C PRO A 30 -16.04 4.88 -9.29
N HIS A 31 -15.95 3.60 -8.90
CA HIS A 31 -17.03 2.83 -8.27
C HIS A 31 -17.08 2.94 -6.75
N SER A 32 -16.11 3.60 -6.09
CA SER A 32 -16.15 3.80 -4.64
C SER A 32 -16.09 5.28 -4.27
N GLU A 33 -16.94 5.69 -3.30
CA GLU A 33 -16.84 7.03 -2.69
C GLU A 33 -15.47 7.23 -2.02
N ALA A 34 -14.84 6.13 -1.57
CA ALA A 34 -13.52 6.15 -0.98
C ALA A 34 -12.47 6.65 -1.99
N SER A 35 -12.45 6.12 -3.22
CA SER A 35 -11.51 6.51 -4.28
C SER A 35 -11.53 8.01 -4.59
N ARG A 36 -12.71 8.65 -4.56
CA ARG A 36 -12.84 10.11 -4.77
C ARG A 36 -12.26 10.97 -3.64
N ARG A 37 -12.04 10.37 -2.46
CA ARG A 37 -11.55 11.06 -1.27
C ARG A 37 -10.08 10.76 -1.00
N ILE A 38 -9.43 9.92 -1.79
CA ILE A 38 -8.00 9.63 -1.64
C ILE A 38 -7.20 10.83 -2.12
N GLU A 39 -6.43 11.41 -1.21
CA GLU A 39 -5.52 12.52 -1.50
C GLU A 39 -4.12 11.99 -1.83
N GLN A 40 -3.71 10.91 -1.16
CA GLN A 40 -2.38 10.33 -1.29
C GLN A 40 -2.40 8.85 -0.92
N ILE A 41 -1.67 8.04 -1.67
CA ILE A 41 -1.28 6.67 -1.33
C ILE A 41 0.24 6.64 -1.21
N ARG A 42 0.75 6.03 -0.14
CA ARG A 42 2.17 5.70 0.03
C ARG A 42 2.33 4.19 0.03
N LEU A 43 3.12 3.67 -0.89
CA LEU A 43 3.50 2.25 -0.96
C LEU A 43 4.92 2.10 -0.40
N PHE A 44 5.03 1.53 0.78
CA PHE A 44 6.30 1.14 1.39
C PHE A 44 6.69 -0.26 0.95
N CYS A 45 7.89 -0.40 0.39
CA CYS A 45 8.38 -1.66 -0.15
C CYS A 45 9.84 -1.91 0.20
N ASP A 46 10.20 -3.16 0.49
CA ASP A 46 11.56 -3.55 0.85
C ASP A 46 12.47 -3.76 -0.37
N ASP A 47 11.90 -4.06 -1.54
CA ASP A 47 12.60 -4.07 -2.83
C ASP A 47 11.93 -3.11 -3.82
N LEU A 48 12.62 -1.99 -4.10
CA LEU A 48 12.14 -0.96 -5.02
C LEU A 48 12.43 -1.29 -6.50
N GLU A 49 13.43 -2.13 -6.77
CA GLU A 49 13.81 -2.48 -8.15
C GLU A 49 12.69 -3.28 -8.81
N VAL A 50 12.11 -4.24 -8.08
CA VAL A 50 10.95 -5.02 -8.54
C VAL A 50 9.76 -4.12 -8.88
N LEU A 51 9.48 -3.10 -8.06
CA LEU A 51 8.39 -2.15 -8.32
C LEU A 51 8.67 -1.23 -9.51
N GLN A 52 9.92 -0.79 -9.70
CA GLN A 52 10.31 0.04 -10.84
C GLN A 52 10.08 -0.70 -12.17
N GLU A 53 10.42 -1.99 -12.24
CA GLU A 53 10.15 -2.80 -13.44
C GLU A 53 8.64 -2.94 -13.75
N LEU A 54 7.78 -2.88 -12.73
CA LEU A 54 6.33 -2.88 -12.89
C LEU A 54 5.77 -1.51 -13.30
N GLN A 55 6.43 -0.42 -12.89
CA GLN A 55 6.10 0.96 -13.27
C GLN A 55 6.40 1.21 -14.74
N ASP A 56 7.60 0.89 -15.20
CA ASP A 56 8.06 1.21 -16.56
C ASP A 56 7.22 0.52 -17.66
N LYS A 57 6.58 -0.61 -17.31
CA LYS A 57 5.69 -1.34 -18.22
C LYS A 57 4.30 -0.71 -18.35
N VAL A 58 3.97 0.30 -17.55
CA VAL A 58 2.62 0.86 -17.48
C VAL A 58 2.66 2.39 -17.54
N THR A 59 2.41 2.95 -18.72
CA THR A 59 2.32 4.40 -18.92
C THR A 59 0.97 4.92 -18.42
N GLU A 60 0.91 5.48 -17.21
CA GLU A 60 -0.31 6.05 -16.64
C GLU A 60 -0.08 7.48 -16.12
N ASN A 61 -1.03 8.38 -16.38
CA ASN A 61 -0.97 9.79 -16.00
C ASN A 61 -1.70 10.03 -14.67
N TYR A 62 -1.06 9.69 -13.55
CA TYR A 62 -1.45 10.25 -12.25
C TYR A 62 -0.57 11.45 -11.93
N PRO A 63 -1.07 12.46 -11.19
CA PRO A 63 -0.18 13.43 -10.58
C PRO A 63 0.82 12.66 -9.69
N ALA A 64 2.12 12.84 -9.91
CA ALA A 64 3.16 12.14 -9.15
C ALA A 64 3.03 12.34 -7.62
N SER A 65 2.30 13.37 -7.18
CA SER A 65 1.99 13.63 -5.77
C SER A 65 0.91 12.72 -5.16
N THR A 66 0.18 11.93 -5.95
CA THR A 66 -0.95 11.11 -5.46
C THR A 66 -0.58 9.67 -5.14
N LEU A 67 0.48 9.13 -5.74
CA LEU A 67 1.06 7.83 -5.42
C LEU A 67 2.56 7.99 -5.21
N GLU A 68 3.01 7.74 -4.00
CA GLU A 68 4.41 7.79 -3.62
C GLU A 68 4.90 6.37 -3.32
N VAL A 69 6.01 5.96 -3.93
CA VAL A 69 6.67 4.68 -3.62
C VAL A 69 7.90 4.98 -2.79
N LEU A 70 7.99 4.38 -1.61
CA LEU A 70 9.00 4.64 -0.60
C LEU A 70 9.69 3.33 -0.19
N ALA A 71 10.97 3.41 0.14
CA ALA A 71 11.68 2.27 0.73
C ALA A 71 11.08 1.95 2.12
N TRP A 72 11.08 0.67 2.48
CA TRP A 72 10.50 0.17 3.73
C TRP A 72 11.05 0.88 4.98
N ASP A 73 12.34 1.16 5.01
CA ASP A 73 13.03 1.83 6.11
C ASP A 73 12.56 3.28 6.34
N GLN A 74 12.03 3.94 5.32
CA GLN A 74 11.47 5.30 5.40
C GLN A 74 10.15 5.34 6.16
N ALA A 75 9.46 4.21 6.38
CA ALA A 75 8.20 4.17 7.12
C ALA A 75 8.32 4.85 8.50
N SER A 76 9.44 4.61 9.18
CA SER A 76 9.71 5.21 10.49
C SER A 76 10.00 6.71 10.46
N ALA A 77 10.23 7.34 9.31
CA ALA A 77 10.34 8.81 9.22
C ALA A 77 8.98 9.45 8.88
N HIS A 78 8.06 8.68 8.31
CA HIS A 78 6.79 9.17 7.77
C HIS A 78 5.61 9.03 8.74
N HIS A 79 5.84 8.45 9.93
CA HIS A 79 4.84 8.22 10.98
C HIS A 79 4.19 9.50 11.55
N ALA A 80 4.84 10.66 11.40
CA ALA A 80 4.32 11.94 11.89
C ALA A 80 3.16 12.49 11.04
N GLN A 81 2.97 11.96 9.82
CA GLN A 81 1.89 12.37 8.94
C GLN A 81 0.59 11.64 9.31
N LYS A 82 -0.54 12.35 9.29
CA LYS A 82 -1.86 11.75 9.53
C LYS A 82 -2.13 10.69 8.45
N VAL A 83 -2.36 9.45 8.86
CA VAL A 83 -2.85 8.37 8.01
C VAL A 83 -4.29 8.04 8.39
N ASP A 84 -5.14 7.71 7.42
CA ASP A 84 -6.53 7.31 7.66
C ASP A 84 -6.69 5.79 7.53
N VAL A 85 -5.94 5.16 6.61
CA VAL A 85 -5.97 3.71 6.37
C VAL A 85 -4.56 3.16 6.24
N VAL A 86 -4.30 2.02 6.88
CA VAL A 86 -3.06 1.25 6.78
C VAL A 86 -3.42 -0.14 6.27
N ILE A 87 -2.73 -0.59 5.22
CA ILE A 87 -2.83 -1.95 4.70
C ILE A 87 -1.49 -2.65 4.94
N GLU A 88 -1.53 -3.71 5.75
CA GLU A 88 -0.46 -4.68 5.90
C GLU A 88 -0.67 -5.79 4.85
N ALA A 89 0.20 -5.90 3.85
CA ALA A 89 0.06 -6.95 2.85
C ALA A 89 0.80 -8.22 3.26
N PHE A 90 0.11 -9.36 3.16
CA PHE A 90 0.64 -10.72 3.31
C PHE A 90 1.36 -10.93 4.65
N ALA A 91 0.80 -10.37 5.73
CA ALA A 91 1.34 -10.46 7.09
C ALA A 91 2.81 -10.03 7.19
N CYS A 92 3.18 -8.96 6.47
CA CYS A 92 4.56 -8.49 6.38
C CYS A 92 5.14 -7.90 7.68
N GLU A 93 4.32 -7.69 8.72
CA GLU A 93 4.66 -7.11 10.01
C GLU A 93 5.26 -5.69 9.91
N LEU A 94 4.45 -4.69 10.27
CA LEU A 94 4.87 -3.28 10.19
C LEU A 94 5.98 -2.94 11.21
N PRO A 95 6.88 -1.99 10.88
CA PRO A 95 7.89 -1.52 11.83
C PRO A 95 7.27 -1.00 13.14
N ALA A 96 7.73 -1.52 14.28
CA ALA A 96 7.22 -1.12 15.59
C ALA A 96 7.23 0.41 15.84
N PRO A 97 8.23 1.19 15.41
CA PRO A 97 8.18 2.65 15.52
C PRO A 97 7.01 3.26 14.76
N TYR A 98 6.68 2.76 13.57
CA TYR A 98 5.54 3.24 12.79
C TYR A 98 4.22 2.94 13.52
N VAL A 99 4.03 1.69 13.97
CA VAL A 99 2.81 1.25 14.68
C VAL A 99 2.54 2.07 15.94
N ARG A 100 3.59 2.41 16.72
CA ARG A 100 3.46 3.21 17.96
C ARG A 100 2.89 4.62 17.74
N HIS A 101 2.96 5.15 16.53
CA HIS A 101 2.47 6.49 16.19
C HIS A 101 1.11 6.47 15.49
N LEU A 102 0.55 5.28 15.22
CA LEU A 102 -0.81 5.17 14.71
C LEU A 102 -1.80 5.70 15.75
N ARG A 103 -2.73 6.54 15.27
CA ARG A 103 -3.80 7.09 16.10
C ARG A 103 -4.93 6.07 16.23
N GLN A 104 -5.74 6.19 17.27
CA GLN A 104 -6.85 5.27 17.55
C GLN A 104 -7.91 5.18 16.44
N ASN A 105 -8.00 6.17 15.56
CA ASN A 105 -9.00 6.25 14.50
C ASN A 105 -8.50 5.79 13.12
N VAL A 106 -7.31 5.17 13.05
CA VAL A 106 -6.78 4.58 11.82
C VAL A 106 -7.49 3.26 11.55
N VAL A 107 -7.92 3.04 10.30
CA VAL A 107 -8.38 1.72 9.85
C VAL A 107 -7.14 0.90 9.48
N TRP A 108 -6.90 -0.20 10.18
CA TRP A 108 -5.81 -1.14 9.88
C TRP A 108 -6.41 -2.42 9.29
N LEU A 109 -6.02 -2.74 8.06
CA LEU A 109 -6.43 -3.92 7.32
C LEU A 109 -5.23 -4.85 7.11
N ASN A 110 -5.43 -6.15 7.29
CA ASN A 110 -4.50 -7.16 6.81
C ASN A 110 -5.01 -7.68 5.46
N LEU A 111 -4.19 -7.57 4.42
CA LEU A 111 -4.48 -8.09 3.08
C LEU A 111 -3.85 -9.47 2.96
N GLU A 112 -4.68 -10.50 2.93
CA GLU A 112 -4.25 -11.89 2.78
C GLU A 112 -4.11 -12.30 1.32
N TYR A 113 -3.45 -13.44 1.10
CA TYR A 113 -3.46 -14.11 -0.20
C TYR A 113 -4.87 -14.55 -0.58
N LEU A 114 -5.15 -14.54 -1.89
CA LEU A 114 -6.36 -15.12 -2.43
C LEU A 114 -6.39 -16.62 -2.15
N SER A 115 -7.43 -17.08 -1.47
CA SER A 115 -7.73 -18.50 -1.32
C SER A 115 -9.12 -18.83 -1.86
N ALA A 116 -9.23 -19.99 -2.50
CA ALA A 116 -10.50 -20.59 -2.89
C ALA A 116 -11.02 -21.57 -1.83
N GLU A 117 -10.32 -21.72 -0.71
CA GLU A 117 -10.69 -22.60 0.39
C GLU A 117 -11.86 -22.00 1.17
N ALA A 118 -12.82 -22.85 1.54
CA ALA A 118 -14.05 -22.40 2.16
C ALA A 118 -13.85 -21.73 3.53
N PHE A 119 -12.74 -22.00 4.22
CA PHE A 119 -12.46 -21.39 5.53
C PHE A 119 -11.95 -19.94 5.43
N ALA A 120 -11.60 -19.46 4.24
CA ALA A 120 -11.08 -18.12 4.02
C ALA A 120 -12.19 -17.09 3.64
N LEU A 121 -13.45 -17.54 3.59
CA LEU A 121 -14.63 -16.72 3.26
C LEU A 121 -15.31 -16.14 4.50
#